data_AF-A0A485M5V3-F1
#
_entry.id   AF-A0A485M5V3-F1
#
_cell.length_a   1.000
_cell.length_b   1.000
_cell.length_c   1.000
_cell.angle_alpha   90.00
_cell.angle_beta   90.00
_cell.angle_gamma   90.00
#
_symmetry.space_group_name_H-M   'P 1'
#
loop_
_entity.id
_entity.type
_entity.pdbx_description
1 polymer ?
#
loop_
_entity_poly.entity_id
_entity_poly.type
_entity_poly.pdbx_seq_one_letter_code
_entity_poly.pdbx_strand_id
1 'polypeptide(L)'
;MGEKLFEVDVYPPENKINTQVLPEKAQQFNNNLERNLARIKEWEYCYCASCKKIKFSKDLKATEEGICCSECGNSNLEPPAWVNCPHHKDSIVKCPRGGKGIRKLKYEFACQDNCYFRA
;
A
#
# COMPACT_ATOMS: atom_id res chain seq x y z
N MET A 1 -28.19 -37.63 60.87
CA MET A 1 -29.18 -37.49 59.78
C MET A 1 -29.22 -36.03 59.37
N GLY A 2 -28.96 -35.72 58.09
CA GLY A 2 -29.17 -34.43 57.39
C GLY A 2 -28.22 -33.30 57.79
N GLU A 3 -27.10 -33.02 57.10
CA GLU A 3 -26.92 -32.37 55.78
C GLU A 3 -27.27 -30.86 55.70
N LYS A 4 -26.19 -30.07 55.53
CA LYS A 4 -25.99 -28.93 54.59
C LYS A 4 -26.70 -27.58 54.91
N LEU A 5 -26.17 -26.40 54.58
CA LEU A 5 -25.24 -25.98 53.51
C LEU A 5 -24.55 -24.65 53.93
N PHE A 6 -23.31 -24.47 53.47
CA PHE A 6 -22.53 -23.21 53.47
C PHE A 6 -23.15 -22.14 52.55
N GLU A 7 -22.82 -20.86 52.77
CA GLU A 7 -22.40 -19.84 51.75
C GLU A 7 -22.15 -18.50 52.48
N VAL A 8 -20.91 -18.19 52.89
CA VAL A 8 -19.82 -17.46 52.20
C VAL A 8 -20.11 -15.96 52.01
N ASP A 9 -19.33 -15.16 52.74
CA ASP A 9 -19.38 -13.70 52.87
C ASP A 9 -19.27 -12.92 51.55
N VAL A 10 -20.03 -11.82 51.52
CA VAL A 10 -20.17 -10.82 50.47
C VAL A 10 -18.85 -10.08 50.21
N TYR A 11 -18.25 -10.29 49.03
CA TYR A 11 -17.25 -9.40 48.46
C TYR A 11 -17.92 -8.39 47.49
N PRO A 12 -17.60 -7.09 47.53
CA PRO A 12 -18.14 -6.11 46.60
C PRO A 12 -17.46 -6.19 45.21
N PRO A 13 -18.18 -5.81 44.14
CA PRO A 13 -17.80 -6.11 42.76
C PRO A 13 -16.68 -5.19 42.21
N GLU A 14 -15.68 -5.85 41.63
CA GLU A 14 -15.05 -5.56 40.34
C GLU A 14 -14.90 -4.08 39.95
N ASN A 15 -13.74 -3.53 40.29
CA ASN A 15 -13.25 -2.28 39.71
C ASN A 15 -13.00 -2.49 38.21
N LYS A 16 -14.00 -2.15 37.38
CA LYS A 16 -13.91 -2.18 35.92
C LYS A 16 -12.89 -1.14 35.45
N ILE A 17 -11.62 -1.56 35.35
CA ILE A 17 -10.65 -0.88 34.50
C ILE A 17 -11.21 -0.97 33.08
N ASN A 18 -11.57 0.18 32.52
CA ASN A 18 -12.16 0.30 31.21
C ASN A 18 -11.09 0.02 30.13
N THR A 19 -10.86 -1.27 29.87
CA THR A 19 -9.92 -1.81 28.87
C THR A 19 -10.51 -1.74 27.45
N GLN A 20 -11.14 -0.63 27.05
CA GLN A 20 -11.82 -0.55 25.74
C GLN A 20 -11.34 0.55 24.78
N VAL A 21 -10.25 1.28 25.07
CA VAL A 21 -9.78 2.34 24.16
C VAL A 21 -8.58 1.92 23.28
N LEU A 22 -8.13 0.66 23.34
CA LEU A 22 -7.00 0.15 22.53
C LEU A 22 -7.30 -0.72 21.29
N PRO A 23 -8.52 -1.23 20.98
CA PRO A 23 -8.68 -2.15 19.85
C PRO A 23 -8.86 -1.45 18.49
N GLU A 24 -9.60 -0.34 18.42
CA GLU A 24 -9.96 0.26 17.12
C GLU A 24 -8.77 0.82 16.36
N LYS A 25 -7.87 1.55 17.06
CA LYS A 25 -6.65 2.06 16.45
C LYS A 25 -5.73 0.93 16.01
N ALA A 26 -5.46 -0.05 16.88
CA ALA A 26 -4.62 -1.21 16.56
C ALA A 26 -5.15 -2.02 15.37
N GLN A 27 -6.46 -2.21 15.29
CA GLN A 27 -7.10 -2.90 14.18
C GLN A 27 -7.04 -2.08 12.88
N GLN A 28 -7.26 -0.77 12.95
CA GLN A 28 -7.10 0.13 11.81
C GLN A 28 -5.64 0.22 11.33
N PHE A 29 -4.67 0.16 12.25
CA PHE A 29 -3.24 0.12 11.94
C PHE A 29 -2.86 -1.12 11.13
N ASN A 30 -3.29 -2.31 11.57
CA ASN A 30 -3.06 -3.56 10.85
C ASN A 30 -3.70 -3.51 9.45
N ASN A 31 -4.94 -3.03 9.35
CA ASN A 31 -5.65 -2.89 8.07
C ASN A 31 -4.90 -1.97 7.07
N ASN A 32 -4.30 -0.87 7.55
CA ASN A 32 -3.56 0.07 6.70
C ASN A 32 -2.25 -0.53 6.18
N LEU A 33 -1.51 -1.23 7.04
CA LEU A 33 -0.26 -1.88 6.66
C LEU A 33 -0.50 -3.00 5.64
N GLU A 34 -1.50 -3.86 5.89
CA GLU A 34 -1.89 -4.94 4.96
C GLU A 34 -2.33 -4.38 3.61
N ARG A 35 -3.14 -3.32 3.60
CA ARG A 35 -3.53 -2.62 2.37
C ARG A 35 -2.32 -2.08 1.60
N ASN A 36 -1.36 -1.48 2.28
CA ASN A 36 -0.17 -0.92 1.64
C ASN A 36 0.75 -2.03 1.10
N LEU A 37 0.87 -3.16 1.80
CA LEU A 37 1.56 -4.36 1.30
C LEU A 37 0.88 -4.94 0.05
N ALA A 38 -0.46 -5.00 0.04
CA ALA A 38 -1.23 -5.43 -1.13
C ALA A 38 -1.00 -4.49 -2.33
N ARG A 39 -0.98 -3.16 -2.11
CA ARG A 39 -0.66 -2.17 -3.16
C ARG A 39 0.74 -2.34 -3.72
N ILE A 40 1.75 -2.65 -2.90
CA ILE A 40 3.11 -2.93 -3.39
C ILE A 40 3.11 -4.14 -4.33
N LYS A 41 2.35 -5.19 -3.98
CA LYS A 41 2.21 -6.39 -4.84
C LYS A 41 1.50 -6.07 -6.15
N GLU A 42 0.42 -5.28 -6.11
CA GLU A 42 -0.32 -4.85 -7.29
C GLU A 42 0.54 -3.97 -8.22
N TRP A 43 1.33 -3.08 -7.65
CA TRP A 43 2.21 -2.20 -8.41
C TRP A 43 3.32 -2.98 -9.09
N GLU A 44 3.89 -4.00 -8.44
CA GLU A 44 5.09 -4.77 -8.85
C GLU A 44 6.37 -3.92 -8.91
N TYR A 45 6.27 -2.71 -9.43
CA TYR A 45 7.29 -1.69 -9.49
C TYR A 45 6.64 -0.29 -9.49
N CYS A 46 7.42 0.75 -9.19
CA CYS A 46 7.01 2.15 -9.31
C CYS A 46 8.22 3.01 -9.69
N TYR A 47 8.01 4.27 -10.05
CA TYR A 47 9.10 5.22 -10.26
C TYR A 47 9.32 6.08 -9.01
N CYS A 48 10.54 6.11 -8.49
CA CYS A 48 10.88 7.00 -7.38
C CYS A 48 11.41 8.32 -7.92
N ALA A 49 10.69 9.43 -7.68
CA ALA A 49 11.10 10.75 -8.16
C ALA A 49 12.42 11.24 -7.53
N SER A 50 12.71 10.82 -6.29
CA SER A 50 13.95 11.19 -5.59
C SER A 50 15.16 10.44 -6.14
N CYS A 51 15.06 9.12 -6.31
CA CYS A 51 16.15 8.34 -6.89
C CYS A 51 16.23 8.46 -8.41
N LYS A 52 15.20 9.02 -9.06
CA LYS A 52 15.02 9.10 -10.52
C LYS A 52 15.11 7.75 -11.24
N LYS A 53 14.82 6.65 -10.54
CA LYS A 53 14.88 5.27 -11.06
C LYS A 53 13.65 4.47 -10.66
N ILE A 54 13.43 3.38 -11.38
CA ILE A 54 12.39 2.40 -11.06
C ILE A 54 12.79 1.65 -9.78
N LYS A 55 11.80 1.38 -8.94
CA LYS A 55 11.89 0.59 -7.72
C LYS A 55 10.94 -0.57 -7.85
N PHE A 56 11.46 -1.78 -7.67
CA PHE A 56 10.63 -2.97 -7.65
C PHE A 56 10.01 -3.12 -6.25
N SER A 57 9.02 -3.99 -6.13
CA SER A 57 8.36 -4.29 -4.86
C SER A 57 9.34 -4.56 -3.70
N LYS A 58 10.47 -5.22 -3.97
CA LYS A 58 11.55 -5.47 -3.01
C LYS A 58 12.26 -4.21 -2.49
N ASP A 59 12.26 -3.13 -3.28
CA ASP A 59 12.90 -1.85 -2.96
C ASP A 59 11.90 -0.85 -2.34
N LEU A 60 10.69 -1.33 -2.04
CA LEU A 60 9.61 -0.58 -1.41
C LEU A 60 9.34 -1.11 -0.01
N LYS A 61 8.97 -0.20 0.88
CA LYS A 61 8.57 -0.51 2.25
C LYS A 61 7.15 0.00 2.45
N ALA A 62 6.28 -0.89 2.93
CA ALA A 62 4.98 -0.50 3.43
C ALA A 62 5.14 0.04 4.85
N THR A 63 4.55 1.19 5.10
CA THR A 63 4.38 1.81 6.42
C THR A 63 2.89 2.04 6.63
N GLU A 64 2.50 2.44 7.83
CA GLU A 64 1.10 2.71 8.16
C GLU A 64 0.58 3.92 7.38
N GLU A 65 1.44 4.93 7.19
CA GLU A 65 1.12 6.18 6.48
C GLU A 65 1.10 6.01 4.96
N GLY A 66 1.82 5.02 4.42
CA GLY A 66 1.88 4.77 2.98
C GLY A 66 3.02 3.88 2.54
N ILE A 67 3.36 3.96 1.25
CA ILE A 67 4.48 3.22 0.65
C ILE A 67 5.64 4.20 0.49
N CYS A 68 6.84 3.79 0.89
CA CYS A 68 8.06 4.56 0.70
C CYS A 68 9.15 3.73 0.03
N CYS A 69 10.12 4.41 -0.57
CA CYS A 69 11.30 3.75 -1.12
C CYS A 69 12.25 3.35 0.01
N SER A 70 12.67 2.09 0.06
CA SER A 70 13.60 1.57 1.07
C SER A 70 15.00 2.21 0.99
N GLU A 71 15.40 2.71 -0.19
CA GLU A 71 16.73 3.31 -0.38
C GLU A 71 16.79 4.79 0.03
N CYS A 72 15.77 5.60 -0.26
CA CYS A 72 15.79 7.04 0.03
C CYS A 72 14.79 7.49 1.10
N GLY A 73 13.94 6.58 1.58
CA GLY A 73 12.88 6.88 2.56
C GLY A 73 11.73 7.74 2.03
N ASN A 74 11.81 8.24 0.80
CA ASN A 74 10.79 9.14 0.27
C ASN A 74 9.52 8.37 -0.15
N SER A 75 8.37 8.96 0.14
CA SER A 75 7.03 8.50 -0.25
C SER A 75 6.55 9.07 -1.60
N ASN A 76 7.33 9.95 -2.23
CA ASN A 76 7.06 10.49 -3.57
C ASN A 76 7.37 9.43 -4.66
N LEU A 77 6.49 8.43 -4.70
CA LEU A 77 6.50 7.32 -5.63
C LEU A 77 5.39 7.52 -6.65
N GLU A 78 5.74 7.43 -7.92
CA GLU A 78 4.78 7.47 -9.01
C GLU A 78 4.37 6.03 -9.33
N PRO A 79 3.08 5.67 -9.11
CA PRO A 79 2.61 4.34 -9.41
C PRO A 79 2.67 4.09 -10.91
N PRO A 80 2.81 2.81 -11.30
CA PRO A 80 2.69 2.44 -12.69
C PRO A 80 1.24 2.61 -13.14
N ALA A 81 1.03 2.86 -14.43
CA ALA A 81 -0.31 2.79 -15.01
C ALA A 81 -0.30 2.03 -16.32
N TRP A 82 -1.40 1.36 -16.58
CA TRP A 82 -1.71 0.73 -17.85
C TRP A 82 -2.04 1.82 -18.88
N VAL A 83 -1.32 1.83 -19.99
CA VAL A 83 -1.58 2.75 -21.10
C VAL A 83 -1.96 1.96 -22.34
N ASN A 84 -2.98 2.44 -23.05
CA ASN A 84 -3.36 1.90 -24.34
C ASN A 84 -2.55 2.59 -25.44
N CYS A 85 -1.82 1.81 -26.24
CA CYS A 85 -0.95 2.36 -27.26
C CYS A 85 -1.65 2.45 -28.61
N PRO A 86 -1.80 3.64 -29.21
CA PRO A 86 -2.62 3.84 -30.41
C PRO A 86 -2.13 3.07 -31.65
N HIS A 87 -0.86 2.64 -31.67
CA HIS A 87 -0.27 1.89 -32.79
C HIS A 87 -0.12 0.39 -32.55
N HIS A 88 -0.38 -0.09 -31.33
CA HIS A 88 -0.40 -1.53 -31.04
C HIS A 88 -1.84 -1.94 -30.84
N LYS A 89 -2.40 -2.63 -31.85
CA LYS A 89 -3.83 -2.97 -31.93
C LYS A 89 -4.39 -3.67 -30.69
N ASP A 90 -3.54 -4.33 -29.90
CA ASP A 90 -3.96 -5.15 -28.76
C ASP A 90 -2.99 -5.07 -27.56
N SER A 91 -2.13 -4.03 -27.46
CA SER A 91 -1.12 -3.98 -26.39
C SER A 91 -1.38 -2.86 -25.40
N ILE A 92 -1.95 -3.24 -24.26
CA ILE A 92 -1.92 -2.42 -23.05
C ILE A 92 -0.59 -2.70 -22.35
N VAL A 93 0.24 -1.67 -22.18
CA VAL A 93 1.53 -1.81 -21.50
C VAL A 93 1.48 -1.15 -20.13
N LYS A 94 2.05 -1.81 -19.11
CA LYS A 94 2.21 -1.23 -17.77
C LYS A 94 3.44 -0.32 -17.80
N CYS A 95 3.25 0.98 -17.58
CA CYS A 95 4.31 1.98 -17.65
C CYS A 95 4.69 2.45 -16.24
N PRO A 96 5.99 2.54 -15.87
CA PRO A 96 6.45 2.94 -14.54
C PRO A 96 6.06 4.34 -14.10
N ARG A 97 5.70 5.21 -15.04
CA ARG A 97 5.12 6.53 -14.76
C ARG A 97 3.79 6.63 -15.50
N GLY A 98 2.69 6.49 -14.75
CA GLY A 98 1.36 6.56 -15.34
C GLY A 98 1.16 7.80 -16.22
N GLY A 99 0.72 7.60 -17.46
CA GLY A 99 0.45 8.67 -18.42
C GLY A 99 1.66 9.28 -19.14
N LYS A 100 2.91 8.96 -18.78
CA LYS A 100 4.12 9.48 -19.49
C LYS A 100 4.61 8.61 -20.65
N GLY A 101 3.98 7.45 -20.84
CA GLY A 101 4.24 6.57 -21.98
C GLY A 101 3.74 7.11 -23.32
N ILE A 102 2.78 8.03 -23.30
CA ILE A 102 2.19 8.60 -24.52
C ILE A 102 2.81 9.98 -24.77
N ARG A 103 3.51 10.14 -25.88
CA ARG A 103 4.05 11.42 -26.33
C ARG A 103 3.25 11.96 -27.51
N LYS A 104 2.94 13.25 -27.45
CA LYS A 104 2.40 13.99 -28.59
C LYS A 104 3.55 14.33 -29.55
N LEU A 105 3.50 13.77 -30.75
CA LEU A 105 4.33 14.17 -31.89
C LEU A 105 3.63 15.31 -32.66
N LYS A 106 4.30 15.81 -33.70
CA LYS A 106 3.81 16.94 -34.51
C LYS A 106 2.44 16.66 -35.17
N TYR A 107 2.16 15.40 -35.49
CA TYR A 107 0.94 14.99 -36.23
C TYR A 107 0.17 13.83 -35.59
N GLU A 108 0.70 13.17 -34.56
CA GLU A 108 0.06 12.00 -33.94
C GLU A 108 0.52 11.79 -32.48
N PHE A 109 -0.13 10.87 -31.76
CA PHE A 109 0.33 10.42 -30.44
C PHE A 109 1.07 9.10 -30.60
N ALA A 110 2.30 9.03 -30.14
CA ALA A 110 3.10 7.81 -30.16
C ALA A 110 3.34 7.29 -28.75
N CYS A 111 3.31 5.97 -28.58
CA CYS A 111 3.78 5.33 -27.36
C CYS A 111 5.31 5.22 -27.37
N GLN A 112 5.94 5.48 -26.23
CA GLN A 112 7.26 4.92 -25.96
C GLN A 112 7.05 3.51 -25.42
N ASP A 113 7.22 2.51 -26.28
CA ASP A 113 7.17 1.08 -25.90
C ASP A 113 8.14 0.77 -24.77
N ASN A 114 9.24 1.53 -24.70
CA ASN A 114 10.15 1.55 -23.57
C ASN A 114 9.79 2.62 -22.54
N CYS A 115 8.59 2.53 -21.96
CA CYS A 115 8.13 3.37 -20.85
C CYS A 115 9.07 3.39 -19.63
N TYR A 116 10.03 2.48 -19.58
CA TYR A 116 11.01 2.32 -18.52
C TYR A 116 12.26 3.20 -18.69
N PHE A 117 12.45 3.88 -19.82
CA PHE A 117 13.63 4.69 -20.05
C PHE A 117 13.33 6.07 -20.64
N ARG A 118 13.48 7.11 -19.82
CA ARG A 118 14.14 8.33 -20.31
C ARG A 118 15.62 8.14 -20.02
N ALA A 119 16.40 7.86 -21.07
CA ALA A 119 17.78 8.33 -21.10
C ALA A 119 17.77 9.87 -21.08
#